data_AF-A0A6P2B4K7-F1
#
_entry.id   AF-A0A6P2B4K7-F1
#
_cell.length_a   1.000
_cell.length_b   1.000
_cell.length_c   1.000
_cell.angle_alpha   90.00
_cell.angle_beta   90.00
_cell.angle_gamma   90.00
#
_symmetry.space_group_name_H-M   'P 1'
#
loop_
_entity.id
_entity.type
_entity.pdbx_description
1 polymer ?
#
loop_
_entity_poly.entity_id
_entity_poly.type
_entity_poly.pdbx_seq_one_letter_code
_entity_poly.pdbx_strand_id
1 'polypeptide(L)'
;MREAWLLWVYTVAYGVMMGSGAVFDGTVWVNLFGRRNQGAIRGFVAMTGVTGTALGPVIYGLSYDYLGGYDAGAMLGIGLAAIALIGGLLVKMPPSRTEPDAA
;
A
#
# COMPACT_ATOMS: atom_id res chain seq x y z
N MET A 1 -12.91 -11.26 25.39
CA MET A 1 -11.51 -11.40 25.87
C MET A 1 -10.74 -12.59 25.29
N ARG A 2 -11.41 -13.67 24.82
CA ARG A 2 -10.74 -14.89 24.29
C ARG A 2 -9.91 -14.68 23.02
N GLU A 3 -10.11 -13.56 22.32
CA GLU A 3 -9.49 -13.23 21.03
C GLU A 3 -8.44 -12.12 21.11
N ALA A 4 -8.11 -11.64 22.32
CA ALA A 4 -7.16 -10.53 22.49
C ALA A 4 -5.75 -10.83 21.95
N TRP A 5 -5.40 -12.11 21.78
CA TRP A 5 -4.14 -12.52 21.15
C TRP A 5 -4.07 -12.14 19.66
N LEU A 6 -5.21 -12.05 18.97
CA LEU A 6 -5.27 -11.60 17.58
C LEU A 6 -4.80 -10.15 17.44
N LEU A 7 -5.02 -9.32 18.46
CA LEU A 7 -4.54 -7.94 18.48
C LEU A 7 -3.02 -7.90 18.46
N TRP A 8 -2.35 -8.75 19.24
CA TRP A 8 -0.89 -8.84 19.24
C TRP A 8 -0.35 -9.31 17.90
N VAL A 9 -0.97 -10.34 17.30
CA VAL A 9 -0.60 -10.82 15.95
C VAL A 9 -0.77 -9.70 14.92
N TYR A 10 -1.91 -9.00 14.96
CA TYR A 10 -2.18 -7.87 14.08
C TYR A 10 -1.14 -6.76 14.27
N THR A 11 -0.83 -6.35 15.50
CA THR A 11 0.15 -5.29 15.78
C THR A 11 1.53 -5.66 15.26
N VAL A 12 1.98 -6.90 15.45
CA VAL A 12 3.28 -7.36 14.94
C VAL A 12 3.27 -7.38 13.40
N ALA A 13 2.23 -7.96 12.79
CA ALA A 13 2.11 -8.01 11.33
C ALA A 13 2.07 -6.61 10.71
N TYR A 14 1.28 -5.71 11.29
CA TYR A 14 1.19 -4.31 10.86
C TYR A 14 2.53 -3.58 11.03
N GLY A 15 3.24 -3.81 12.13
CA GLY A 15 4.56 -3.26 12.37
C GLY A 15 5.59 -3.71 11.33
N VAL A 16 5.61 -5.01 11.00
CA VAL A 16 6.50 -5.56 9.96
C VAL A 16 6.15 -4.99 8.59
N MET A 17 4.86 -4.88 8.26
CA MET A 17 4.40 -4.27 7.01
C MET A 17 4.84 -2.80 6.91
N MET A 18 4.62 -2.00 7.95
CA MET A 18 4.99 -0.59 7.97
C MET A 18 6.50 -0.38 7.92
N GLY A 19 7.26 -1.18 8.68
CA GLY A 19 8.72 -1.09 8.71
C GLY A 19 9.37 -1.49 7.38
N SER A 20 8.91 -2.58 6.77
CA SER A 20 9.38 -2.98 5.43
C SER A 20 8.97 -1.94 4.37
N GLY A 21 7.72 -1.47 4.39
CA GLY A 21 7.21 -0.47 3.46
C GLY A 21 8.03 0.82 3.47
N ALA A 22 8.43 1.32 4.64
CA ALA A 22 9.23 2.54 4.75
C ALA A 22 10.61 2.42 4.09
N VAL A 23 11.27 1.26 4.20
CA VAL A 23 12.56 1.00 3.55
C VAL A 23 12.38 0.91 2.04
N PHE A 24 11.38 0.15 1.58
CA PHE A 24 11.11 -0.02 0.15
C PHE A 24 10.75 1.30 -0.53
N ASP A 25 9.86 2.10 0.06
CA ASP A 25 9.41 3.38 -0.51
C ASP A 25 10.55 4.41 -0.65
N GLY A 26 11.57 4.32 0.22
CA GLY A 26 12.78 5.12 0.13
C GLY A 26 13.56 4.90 -1.17
N THR A 27 13.72 3.64 -1.61
CA THR A 27 14.66 3.28 -2.68
C THR A 27 14.00 2.87 -3.99
N VAL A 28 12.80 2.30 -3.96
CA VAL A 28 12.17 1.65 -5.12
C VAL A 28 11.97 2.60 -6.30
N TRP A 29 11.48 3.81 -6.04
CA TRP A 29 11.17 4.79 -7.09
C TRP A 29 12.41 5.27 -7.84
N VAL A 30 13.52 5.46 -7.12
CA VAL A 30 14.80 5.90 -7.70
C VAL A 30 15.39 4.81 -8.57
N ASN A 31 15.36 3.57 -8.09
CA ASN A 31 15.94 2.42 -8.78
C ASN A 31 15.15 2.04 -10.04
N LEU A 32 13.82 2.24 -10.04
CA LEU A 32 12.96 1.91 -11.17
C LEU A 32 12.87 3.04 -12.22
N PHE A 33 12.74 4.29 -11.78
CA PHE A 33 12.42 5.42 -12.67
C PHE A 33 13.55 6.44 -12.81
N GLY A 34 14.64 6.28 -12.06
CA GLY A 34 15.71 7.27 -11.98
C GLY A 34 15.27 8.55 -11.25
N ARG A 35 16.16 9.55 -11.25
CA ARG A 35 15.97 10.79 -10.47
C ARG A 35 15.27 11.91 -11.24
N ARG A 36 15.25 11.85 -12.58
CA ARG A 36 14.82 12.97 -13.44
C ARG A 36 13.36 13.38 -13.25
N ASN A 37 12.47 12.40 -13.14
CA ASN A 37 11.02 12.63 -12.96
C ASN A 37 10.50 12.12 -11.61
N GLN A 38 11.41 11.89 -10.65
CA GLN A 38 11.07 11.25 -9.38
C GLN A 38 10.04 12.04 -8.56
N GLY A 39 10.14 13.38 -8.57
CA GLY A 39 9.20 14.25 -7.85
C GLY A 39 7.77 14.14 -8.38
N ALA A 40 7.58 14.12 -9.71
CA ALA A 40 6.28 13.95 -10.33
C ALA A 40 5.66 12.58 -10.01
N ILE A 41 6.46 11.51 -10.08
CA ILE A 41 6.01 10.15 -9.79
C ILE A 41 5.62 10.01 -8.32
N ARG A 42 6.50 10.42 -7.39
CA ARG A 42 6.22 10.36 -5.95
C ARG A 42 5.02 11.24 -5.58
N GLY A 43 4.89 12.41 -6.20
CA GLY A 43 3.73 13.28 -6.01
C GLY A 43 2.42 12.58 -6.38
N PHE A 44 2.36 11.95 -7.55
CA PHE A 44 1.18 11.20 -7.97
C PHE A 44 0.87 10.03 -7.03
N VAL A 45 1.87 9.24 -6.66
CA VAL A 45 1.72 8.13 -5.71
C VAL A 45 1.22 8.61 -4.35
N ALA A 46 1.78 9.69 -3.83
CA ALA A 46 1.34 10.28 -2.57
C ALA A 46 -0.12 10.75 -2.63
N MET A 47 -0.53 11.40 -3.73
CA MET A 47 -1.94 11.79 -3.94
C MET A 47 -2.88 10.59 -3.93
N THR A 48 -2.51 9.50 -4.61
CA THR A 48 -3.30 8.26 -4.58
C THR A 48 -3.39 7.67 -3.17
N GLY A 49 -2.30 7.70 -2.40
CA GLY A 49 -2.28 7.28 -0.99
C GLY A 49 -3.21 8.12 -0.12
N VAL A 50 -3.12 9.45 -0.21
CA VAL A 50 -3.99 10.38 0.54
C VAL A 50 -5.47 10.14 0.20
N THR A 51 -5.77 9.93 -1.09
CA THR A 51 -7.13 9.63 -1.56
C THR A 51 -7.65 8.35 -0.90
N GLY A 52 -6.85 7.28 -0.87
CA GLY A 52 -7.19 6.05 -0.17
C GLY A 52 -7.44 6.25 1.33
N THR A 53 -6.59 7.02 2.01
CA THR A 53 -6.76 7.30 3.44
C THR A 53 -8.01 8.13 3.75
N ALA A 54 -8.41 9.02 2.84
CA ALA A 54 -9.65 9.79 2.98
C ALA A 54 -10.90 8.92 2.77
N LEU A 55 -10.83 7.96 1.83
CA LEU A 55 -11.95 7.05 1.55
C LEU A 55 -12.15 5.99 2.63
N GLY A 56 -11.08 5.56 3.32
CA GLY A 56 -11.14 4.50 4.33
C GLY A 56 -12.24 4.72 5.39
N PRO A 57 -12.21 5.82 6.16
CA PRO A 57 -13.22 6.09 7.18
C PRO A 57 -14.65 6.15 6.63
N VAL A 58 -14.84 6.69 5.43
CA VAL A 58 -16.16 6.76 4.78
C VAL A 58 -16.68 5.36 4.49
N ILE A 59 -15.85 4.50 3.88
CA ILE A 59 -16.23 3.11 3.57
C ILE A 59 -16.56 2.33 4.84
N TYR A 60 -15.73 2.44 5.88
CA TYR A 60 -15.97 1.75 7.15
C TYR A 60 -17.19 2.31 7.91
N GLY A 61 -17.44 3.62 7.82
CA GLY A 61 -18.65 4.25 8.36
C GLY A 61 -19.91 3.70 7.68
N LEU A 62 -19.96 3.72 6.34
CA LEU A 62 -21.08 3.18 5.58
C LEU A 62 -21.27 1.68 5.79
N SER A 63 -20.17 0.91 5.94
CA SER A 63 -20.23 -0.51 6.28
C SER A 63 -20.98 -0.72 7.59
N TYR A 64 -20.66 0.07 8.62
CA TYR A 64 -21.31 -0.03 9.91
C TYR A 64 -22.77 0.44 9.84
N ASP A 65 -23.03 1.58 9.19
CA ASP A 65 -24.37 2.19 9.13
C ASP A 65 -25.38 1.33 8.37
N TYR A 66 -24.97 0.68 7.27
CA TYR A 66 -25.88 -0.12 6.44
C TYR A 66 -25.86 -1.62 6.73
N LEU A 67 -24.72 -2.19 7.12
CA LEU A 67 -24.56 -3.63 7.33
C LEU A 67 -24.46 -4.02 8.81
N GLY A 68 -24.43 -3.04 9.73
CA GLY A 68 -24.38 -3.27 11.17
C GLY A 68 -23.03 -3.76 11.69
N GLY A 69 -21.97 -3.69 10.88
CA GLY A 69 -20.65 -4.19 11.25
C GLY A 69 -19.53 -3.73 10.31
N TYR A 70 -18.28 -4.00 10.71
CA TYR A 70 -17.08 -3.61 9.96
C TYR A 70 -16.56 -4.71 9.03
N ASP A 71 -17.13 -5.92 9.10
CA ASP A 71 -16.64 -7.08 8.35
C ASP A 71 -16.68 -6.85 6.83
N ALA A 72 -17.75 -6.21 6.34
CA ALA A 72 -17.87 -5.91 4.91
C ALA A 72 -16.84 -4.88 4.44
N GLY A 73 -16.60 -3.81 5.21
CA GLY A 73 -15.53 -2.85 4.96
C GLY A 73 -14.14 -3.50 4.99
N ALA A 74 -13.91 -4.41 5.94
CA ALA A 74 -12.67 -5.18 6.04
C ALA A 74 -12.47 -6.11 4.84
N MET A 75 -13.50 -6.85 4.43
CA MET A 75 -13.45 -7.71 3.24
C MET A 75 -13.19 -6.93 1.96
N LEU A 76 -13.80 -5.75 1.80
CA LEU A 76 -13.51 -4.86 0.67
C LEU A 76 -12.03 -4.45 0.67
N GLY A 77 -11.50 -4.04 1.82
CA GLY A 77 -10.08 -3.70 1.98
C GLY A 77 -9.14 -4.84 1.61
N ILE A 78 -9.45 -6.06 2.07
CA ILE A 78 -8.71 -7.28 1.71
C ILE A 78 -8.77 -7.53 0.20
N GLY A 79 -9.93 -7.37 -0.42
CA GLY A 79 -10.11 -7.51 -1.87
C GLY A 79 -9.25 -6.52 -2.66
N LEU A 80 -9.25 -5.24 -2.27
CA LEU A 80 -8.42 -4.22 -2.90
C LEU A 80 -6.92 -4.51 -2.74
N ALA A 81 -6.49 -4.94 -1.56
CA ALA A 81 -5.10 -5.35 -1.32
C ALA A 81 -4.71 -6.56 -2.17
N ALA A 82 -5.59 -7.55 -2.32
CA ALA A 82 -5.37 -8.71 -3.18
C ALA A 82 -5.24 -8.32 -4.65
N ILE A 83 -6.08 -7.40 -5.15
CA ILE A 83 -5.97 -6.86 -6.52
C ILE A 83 -4.62 -6.17 -6.71
N ALA A 84 -4.20 -5.33 -5.75
CA ALA A 84 -2.90 -4.66 -5.80
C ALA A 84 -1.73 -5.65 -5.82
N LEU A 85 -1.80 -6.71 -5.00
CA LEU A 85 -0.81 -7.79 -4.98
C LEU A 85 -0.73 -8.52 -6.31
N ILE A 86 -1.87 -8.95 -6.85
CA ILE A 86 -1.95 -9.64 -8.15
C ILE A 86 -1.41 -8.73 -9.25
N GLY A 87 -1.83 -7.45 -9.28
CA GLY A 87 -1.31 -6.47 -10.22
C GLY A 87 0.21 -6.32 -10.13
N GLY A 88 0.76 -6.23 -8.92
CA GLY A 88 2.20 -6.16 -8.70
C GLY A 88 2.96 -7.40 -9.18
N LEU A 89 2.39 -8.59 -9.02
CA LEU A 89 2.98 -9.85 -9.50
C LEU A 89 2.92 -10.00 -11.03
N LEU A 90 1.90 -9.42 -11.67
CA LEU A 90 1.71 -9.49 -13.12
C LEU A 90 2.47 -8.40 -13.88
N VAL A 91 2.75 -7.26 -13.24
CA VAL A 91 3.51 -6.16 -13.85
C VAL A 91 4.96 -6.62 -14.08
N LYS A 92 5.41 -6.55 -15.33
CA LYS A 92 6.80 -6.80 -15.68
C LYS A 92 7.67 -5.71 -15.07
N MET A 93 8.72 -6.12 -14.36
CA MET A 93 9.68 -5.20 -13.77
C MET A 93 10.36 -4.38 -14.88
N PRO A 94 10.35 -3.04 -14.81
CA PRO A 94 11.10 -2.22 -15.74
C PRO A 94 12.59 -2.61 -15.73
N PRO A 95 13.29 -2.61 -16.88
CA PRO A 95 14.74 -2.80 -16.90
C PRO A 95 15.39 -1.78 -15.96
N SER A 96 16.17 -2.24 -14.98
CA SER A 96 16.83 -1.30 -14.06
C SER A 96 17.81 -0.46 -14.87
N ARG A 97 17.60 0.87 -14.87
CA ARG A 97 18.63 1.81 -15.34
C ARG A 97 19.71 1.93 -14.26
N THR A 98 20.47 0.85 -14.07
CA THR A 98 21.67 0.82 -13.22
C THR A 98 22.96 0.92 -14.02
N GLU A 99 22.90 1.19 -15.32
CA GLU A 99 24.10 1.51 -16.09
C GLU A 99 24.39 3.01 -16.11
N PRO A 100 25.62 3.42 -15.73
CA PRO A 100 26.11 4.78 -15.97
C PRO A 100 25.95 5.08 -17.45
N ASP A 101 25.39 6.25 -17.75
CA ASP A 101 25.62 6.85 -19.06
C ASP A 101 27.13 6.81 -19.31
N ALA A 102 27.50 6.15 -20.40
CA ALA A 102 28.86 6.11 -20.87
C ALA A 102 29.38 7.55 -21.05
N ALA A 103 30.70 7.66 -20.89
CA ALA A 103 31.54 8.81 -21.21
C ALA A 103 30.99 9.81 -22.24
#